data_AF-A0A5C7W0C6-F1
#
_entry.id   AF-A0A5C7W0C6-F1
#
_cell.length_a   1.000
_cell.length_b   1.000
_cell.length_c   1.000
_cell.angle_alpha   90.00
_cell.angle_beta   90.00
_cell.angle_gamma   90.00
#
_symmetry.space_group_name_H-M   'P 1'
#
loop_
_entity.id
_entity.type
_entity.pdbx_description
1 polymer ?
#
loop_
_entity_poly.entity_id
_entity_poly.type
_entity_poly.pdbx_seq_one_letter_code
_entity_poly.pdbx_strand_id
1 'polypeptide(L)' 'MYQHVKIPSDGEKIRISTDGLLTVPDNPIVPFIEGDGIGIDIT' A
#
# COMPACT_ATOMS: atom_id res chain seq x y z
N MET A 1 13.42 8.03 -6.10
CA MET A 1 13.42 7.81 -4.64
C MET A 1 12.34 8.70 -4.05
N TYR A 2 11.53 8.20 -3.12
CA TYR A 2 10.52 9.04 -2.46
C TYR A 2 11.16 9.89 -1.37
N GLN A 3 10.61 11.08 -1.11
CA GLN A 3 11.18 11.99 -0.10
C GLN A 3 10.92 11.52 1.33
N HIS A 4 9.72 11.02 1.62
CA HIS A 4 9.29 10.68 2.99
C HIS A 4 8.65 9.29 3.12
N VAL A 5 8.64 8.50 2.04
CA VAL A 5 7.98 7.18 2.01
C VAL A 5 9.03 6.10 1.86
N LYS A 6 8.96 5.09 2.72
CA LYS A 6 9.76 3.86 2.61
C LYS A 6 8.88 2.76 2.05
N ILE A 7 9.34 2.13 0.97
CA ILE A 7 8.66 0.99 0.38
C ILE A 7 9.13 -0.27 1.12
N PRO A 8 8.24 -1.16 1.57
CA PRO A 8 8.62 -2.48 2.08
C PRO A 8 9.44 -3.25 1.04
N SER A 9 10.54 -3.87 1.47
CA SER A 9 11.46 -4.58 0.57
C SER A 9 10.97 -5.95 0.11
N ASP A 10 10.03 -6.53 0.86
CA ASP A 10 9.46 -7.87 0.74
C ASP A 10 8.04 -7.89 0.14
N GLY A 11 7.47 -6.71 -0.13
CA GLY A 11 6.15 -6.56 -0.71
C GLY A 11 6.15 -6.30 -2.22
N GLU A 12 5.03 -6.59 -2.87
CA GLU A 12 4.81 -6.39 -4.29
C GLU A 12 3.60 -5.47 -4.57
N LYS A 13 3.65 -4.71 -5.67
CA LYS A 13 2.55 -3.82 -6.06
C LYS A 13 1.38 -4.60 -6.62
N ILE A 14 0.18 -4.23 -6.19
CA ILE A 14 -1.07 -4.59 -6.87
C ILE A 14 -1.04 -3.95 -8.28
N ARG A 15 -1.46 -4.71 -9.29
CA ARG A 15 -1.51 -4.27 -10.70
C ARG A 15 -2.92 -4.40 -11.26
N ILE A 16 -3.21 -3.63 -12.30
CA ILE A 16 -4.43 -3.77 -13.11
C ILE A 16 -4.02 -4.53 -14.38
N SER A 17 -4.68 -5.65 -14.67
CA SER A 17 -4.48 -6.41 -15.90
C SER A 17 -5.17 -5.74 -17.09
N THR A 18 -4.89 -6.20 -18.31
CA THR A 18 -5.40 -5.59 -19.55
C THR A 18 -6.92 -5.66 -19.69
N ASP A 19 -7.58 -6.58 -18.98
CA ASP A 19 -9.03 -6.73 -18.87
C ASP A 19 -9.65 -5.91 -17.74
N GLY A 20 -8.85 -5.09 -17.04
CA GLY A 20 -9.31 -4.21 -15.96
C GLY A 20 -9.44 -4.87 -14.59
N LEU A 21 -9.09 -6.16 -14.46
CA LEU A 21 -9.10 -6.85 -13.17
C LEU A 21 -7.86 -6.52 -12.34
N LEU A 22 -7.95 -6.72 -11.01
CA LEU A 22 -6.81 -6.59 -10.12
C LEU A 22 -6.02 -7.89 -10.08
N THR A 23 -4.72 -7.79 -10.32
CA THR A 23 -3.75 -8.83 -9.99
C THR A 23 -3.12 -8.49 -8.64
N VAL A 24 -3.51 -9.24 -7.61
CA VAL A 24 -3.07 -9.06 -6.23
C VAL A 24 -2.05 -10.16 -5.90
N PRO A 25 -0.79 -9.83 -5.55
CA PRO A 25 0.21 -10.81 -5.14
C PRO A 25 -0.05 -11.30 -3.70
N ASP A 26 0.65 -12.37 -3.28
CA ASP A 26 0.51 -12.93 -1.92
C ASP A 26 0.96 -11.94 -0.81
N ASN A 27 1.95 -11.09 -1.10
CA ASN A 27 2.44 -10.05 -0.19
C ASN A 27 2.23 -8.64 -0.80
N PRO A 28 1.01 -8.11 -0.81
CA PRO A 28 0.72 -6.83 -1.45
C PRO A 28 1.19 -5.64 -0.60
N ILE A 29 1.76 -4.63 -1.25
CA ILE A 29 1.98 -3.32 -0.63
C ILE A 29 0.65 -2.56 -0.58
N VAL A 30 0.16 -2.30 0.62
CA VAL A 30 -1.06 -1.50 0.87
C VAL A 30 -0.67 -0.21 1.58
N PRO A 31 -0.74 0.96 0.91
CA PRO A 31 -0.53 2.24 1.57
C PRO A 31 -1.69 2.58 2.50
N PHE A 32 -1.38 3.20 3.64
CA PHE A 32 -2.38 3.80 4.53
C PHE A 32 -1.89 5.16 5.04
N ILE A 33 -2.81 5.94 5.61
CA ILE A 33 -2.54 7.22 6.28
C ILE A 33 -3.21 7.13 7.64
N GLU A 34 -2.46 7.36 8.72
CA GLU A 34 -2.96 7.34 10.10
C GLU A 34 -4.10 8.34 10.33
N GLY A 35 -3.99 9.53 9.73
CA GLY A 35 -4.94 10.62 9.92
C GLY A 35 -4.73 11.37 11.24
N ASP A 36 -5.60 12.34 11.52
CA ASP A 36 -5.51 13.17 12.72
C ASP A 36 -6.39 12.63 13.87
N GLY A 37 -6.23 13.19 15.08
CA GLY A 37 -7.11 12.89 16.22
C GLY A 37 -6.92 11.47 16.75
N ILE A 38 -8.02 10.71 16.84
CA ILE A 38 -7.99 9.30 17.31
C ILE A 38 -7.39 8.33 16.28
N GLY A 39 -6.93 8.82 15.12
CA GLY A 39 -6.28 8.00 14.09
C GLY A 39 -5.09 7.20 14.64
N ILE A 40 -4.32 7.81 15.55
CA ILE A 40 -3.19 7.19 16.25
C ILE A 40 -3.60 6.01 17.15
N ASP A 41 -4.84 6.00 17.63
CA ASP A 41 -5.32 4.94 18.53
C ASP A 41 -5.91 3.74 17.78
N ILE A 42 -6.28 3.92 16.51
CA ILE A 42 -7.07 2.94 15.73
C ILE A 42 -6.31 2.37 14.53
N THR A 43 -5.44 3.16 13.89
CA THR A 43 -4.87 2.83 12.57
C THR A 43 -3.67 1.90 12.64
#